data_AF-A0A7C3BMC9-F1
#
_entry.id   AF-A0A7C3BMC9-F1
#
_cell.length_a   1.000
_cell.length_b   1.000
_cell.length_c   1.000
_cell.angle_alpha   90.00
_cell.angle_beta   90.00
_cell.angle_gamma   90.00
#
_symmetry.space_group_name_H-M   'P 1'
#
loop_
_entity.id
_entity.type
_entity.pdbx_description
1 polymer ?
#
loop_
_entity_poly.entity_id
_entity_poly.type
_entity_poly.pdbx_seq_one_letter_code
_entity_poly.pdbx_strand_id
1 'polypeptide(L)'
;AELPEEDLALVRDTLDKMLKGEFTRFDVFKGPITDNQGNQILAEGESLEQIDLDGFAQFGSPCETCMYWWNENITAELPSLD
;
A
#
# COMPACT_ATOMS: atom_id res chain seq x y z
N ALA A 1 2.21 -26.68 -9.23
CA ALA A 1 1.37 -26.86 -8.03
C ALA A 1 0.03 -26.20 -8.32
N GLU A 2 -1.07 -26.84 -7.96
CA GLU A 2 -2.37 -26.19 -7.94
C GLU A 2 -2.53 -25.45 -6.62
N LEU A 3 -3.18 -24.29 -6.64
CA LEU A 3 -3.48 -23.54 -5.42
C LEU A 3 -4.56 -24.28 -4.62
N PRO A 4 -4.45 -24.37 -3.28
CA PRO A 4 -5.53 -24.85 -2.41
C PRO A 4 -6.87 -24.15 -2.68
N GLU A 5 -7.99 -24.86 -2.52
CA GLU A 5 -9.32 -24.26 -2.76
C GLU A 5 -9.61 -23.12 -1.78
N GLU A 6 -9.08 -23.17 -0.55
CA GLU A 6 -9.20 -22.10 0.43
C GLU A 6 -8.53 -20.79 -0.04
N ASP A 7 -7.36 -20.88 -0.68
CA ASP A 7 -6.66 -19.73 -1.24
C ASP A 7 -7.42 -19.17 -2.46
N LEU A 8 -7.96 -20.05 -3.31
CA LEU A 8 -8.79 -19.65 -4.45
C LEU A 8 -10.07 -18.95 -3.99
N ALA A 9 -10.71 -19.43 -2.92
CA ALA A 9 -11.87 -18.80 -2.31
C ALA A 9 -11.50 -17.40 -1.78
N LEU A 10 -10.39 -17.27 -1.05
CA LEU A 10 -9.93 -15.98 -0.53
C LEU A 10 -9.72 -14.94 -1.64
N VAL A 11 -9.10 -15.34 -2.76
CA VAL A 11 -8.89 -14.45 -3.92
C VAL A 11 -10.23 -14.01 -4.51
N ARG A 12 -11.15 -14.95 -4.74
CA ARG A 12 -12.47 -14.67 -5.32
C ARG A 12 -13.30 -13.75 -4.44
N ASP A 13 -13.33 -14.00 -3.13
CA ASP A 13 -14.09 -13.19 -2.17
C ASP A 13 -13.51 -11.78 -2.04
N THR A 14 -12.18 -11.66 -2.04
CA THR A 14 -11.51 -10.34 -2.00
C THR A 14 -11.80 -9.55 -3.27
N LEU A 15 -11.74 -10.20 -4.44
CA LEU A 15 -12.07 -9.57 -5.71
C LEU A 15 -13.54 -9.13 -5.78
N ASP A 16 -14.47 -9.94 -5.28
CA ASP A 16 -15.89 -9.59 -5.23
C ASP A 16 -16.14 -8.33 -4.36
N LYS A 17 -15.49 -8.25 -3.19
CA LYS A 17 -15.51 -7.02 -2.35
C LYS A 17 -14.95 -5.81 -3.09
N MET A 18 -13.85 -5.99 -3.85
CA MET A 18 -13.28 -4.92 -4.67
C MET A 18 -14.23 -4.44 -5.75
N LEU A 19 -14.88 -5.35 -6.46
CA LEU A 19 -15.85 -5.02 -7.52
C LEU A 19 -17.11 -4.34 -6.98
N LYS A 20 -17.51 -4.63 -5.74
CA LYS A 20 -18.62 -3.96 -5.03
C LYS A 20 -18.23 -2.61 -4.43
N GLY A 21 -16.94 -2.29 -4.38
CA GLY A 21 -16.42 -1.10 -3.70
C GLY A 21 -16.42 -1.20 -2.17
N GLU A 22 -16.60 -2.40 -1.62
CA GLU A 22 -16.51 -2.68 -0.18
C GLU A 22 -15.07 -2.80 0.32
N PHE A 23 -14.14 -3.04 -0.60
CA PHE A 23 -12.70 -3.01 -0.36
C PHE A 23 -12.03 -2.25 -1.50
N THR A 24 -11.26 -1.23 -1.18
CA THR A 24 -10.66 -0.32 -2.15
C THR A 24 -9.16 -0.29 -1.97
N ARG A 25 -8.45 0.38 -2.89
CA ARG A 25 -7.02 0.60 -2.72
C ARG A 25 -6.68 1.39 -1.43
N PHE A 26 -7.61 2.19 -0.91
CA PHE A 26 -7.41 2.93 0.34
C PHE A 26 -7.46 2.04 1.57
N ASP A 27 -8.15 0.89 1.47
CA ASP A 27 -8.17 -0.13 2.52
C ASP A 27 -6.86 -0.94 2.53
N VAL A 28 -6.21 -1.11 1.36
CA VAL A 28 -4.85 -1.68 1.27
C VAL A 28 -3.83 -0.80 1.97
N PHE A 29 -3.96 0.52 1.82
CA PHE A 29 -3.06 1.53 2.40
C PHE A 29 -3.66 2.22 3.62
N LYS A 30 -4.33 1.45 4.48
CA LYS A 30 -4.84 1.94 5.76
C LYS A 30 -3.82 1.65 6.86
N GLY A 31 -3.46 2.68 7.61
CA GLY A 31 -2.54 2.58 8.72
C GLY A 31 -3.08 1.70 9.85
N PRO A 32 -2.17 1.16 10.69
CA PRO A 32 -0.80 1.62 10.86
C PRO A 32 0.15 1.01 9.83
N ILE A 33 1.03 1.83 9.25
CA ILE A 33 2.06 1.38 8.30
C ILE A 33 3.42 1.91 8.75
N THR A 34 4.39 1.00 8.82
CA THR A 34 5.81 1.28 9.08
C THR A 34 6.62 0.91 7.84
N ASP A 35 7.64 1.70 7.53
CA ASP A 35 8.57 1.39 6.45
C ASP A 35 9.67 0.39 6.90
N ASN A 36 10.47 -0.08 5.94
CA ASN A 36 11.59 -0.99 6.20
C ASN A 36 12.81 -0.34 6.86
N GLN A 37 12.74 0.95 7.15
CA GLN A 37 13.73 1.70 7.94
C GLN A 37 13.24 1.95 9.38
N GLY A 38 12.01 1.53 9.72
CA GLY A 38 11.41 1.68 11.05
C GLY A 38 10.68 3.01 11.27
N ASN A 39 10.45 3.80 10.21
CA ASN A 39 9.67 5.04 10.30
C ASN A 39 8.17 4.73 10.19
N GLN A 40 7.36 5.40 11.02
CA GLN A 40 5.91 5.37 10.85
C GLN A 40 5.53 6.21 9.62
N ILE A 41 4.88 5.58 8.65
CA ILE A 41 4.38 6.23 7.44
C ILE A 41 2.92 6.64 7.61
N LEU A 42 2.08 5.79 8.18
CA LEU A 42 0.68 6.11 8.51
C LEU A 42 0.35 5.70 9.94
N ALA A 43 -0.39 6.56 10.64
CA ALA A 43 -0.96 6.26 11.95
C ALA A 43 -2.18 5.32 11.83
N GLU A 44 -2.57 4.70 12.94
CA GLU A 44 -3.74 3.82 13.02
C GLU A 44 -5.00 4.53 12.50
N GLY A 45 -5.70 3.88 11.56
CA GLY A 45 -6.98 4.38 11.04
C GLY A 45 -6.86 5.45 9.95
N GLU A 46 -5.68 5.99 9.69
CA GLU A 46 -5.43 6.90 8.57
C GLU A 46 -5.32 6.14 7.24
N SER A 47 -5.69 6.79 6.14
CA SER A 47 -5.59 6.23 4.80
C SER A 47 -4.93 7.25 3.89
N LEU A 48 -4.13 6.76 2.94
CA LEU A 48 -3.58 7.61 1.88
C LEU A 48 -4.67 8.17 0.97
N GLU A 49 -4.45 9.37 0.44
CA GLU A 49 -5.29 9.93 -0.61
C GLU A 49 -4.82 9.49 -2.00
N GLN A 50 -5.64 9.73 -3.02
CA GLN A 50 -5.28 9.37 -4.40
C GLN A 50 -3.96 10.05 -4.84
N ILE A 51 -3.72 11.29 -4.40
CA ILE A 51 -2.50 12.03 -4.77
C ILE A 51 -1.24 11.43 -4.14
N ASP A 52 -1.34 10.81 -2.97
CA ASP A 52 -0.21 10.12 -2.34
C ASP A 52 0.16 8.85 -3.11
N LEU A 53 -0.85 8.11 -3.58
CA LEU A 53 -0.64 6.87 -4.33
C LEU A 53 -0.03 7.10 -5.72
N ASP A 54 -0.32 8.25 -6.34
CA ASP A 54 0.09 8.57 -7.71
C ASP A 54 1.41 9.36 -7.79
N GLY A 55 1.94 9.78 -6.65
CA GLY A 55 2.99 10.80 -6.59
C GLY A 55 4.26 10.37 -5.86
N PHE A 56 5.34 11.06 -6.21
CA PHE A 56 6.62 11.04 -5.51
C PHE A 56 7.04 12.48 -5.21
N ALA A 57 7.13 12.86 -3.93
CA ALA A 57 7.52 14.22 -3.53
C ALA A 57 8.89 14.63 -4.12
N GLN A 58 9.79 13.66 -4.22
CA GLN A 58 11.16 13.78 -4.74
C GLN A 58 11.19 14.27 -6.20
N PHE A 59 10.10 14.05 -6.93
CA PHE A 59 9.96 14.44 -8.35
C PHE A 59 8.90 15.54 -8.55
N GLY A 60 8.50 16.23 -7.48
CA GLY A 60 7.66 17.43 -7.53
C GLY A 60 6.16 17.20 -7.37
N SER A 61 5.72 15.99 -6.98
CA SER A 61 4.31 15.75 -6.67
C SER A 61 3.89 16.50 -5.40
N PRO A 62 2.70 17.16 -5.38
CA PRO A 62 2.22 17.92 -4.23
C PRO A 62 1.48 17.04 -3.20
N CYS A 63 1.98 15.83 -2.94
CA CYS A 63 1.43 14.90 -1.94
C CYS A 63 2.11 15.08 -0.58
N GLU A 64 1.44 14.64 0.49
CA GLU A 64 1.96 14.74 1.85
C GLU A 64 2.86 13.54 2.18
N THR A 65 2.36 12.32 2.00
CA THR A 65 3.12 11.10 2.29
C THR A 65 3.86 10.58 1.06
N CYS A 66 3.18 10.57 -0.10
CA CYS A 66 3.70 10.05 -1.38
C CYS A 66 4.21 8.59 -1.32
N MET A 67 4.63 8.03 -2.47
CA MET A 67 5.01 6.62 -2.62
C MET A 67 6.52 6.35 -2.67
N TYR A 68 7.34 7.11 -1.95
CA TYR A 68 8.79 6.87 -1.89
C TYR A 68 9.22 6.25 -0.55
N TRP A 69 8.75 5.03 -0.30
CA TRP A 69 9.08 4.21 0.86
C TRP A 69 8.75 2.74 0.55
N TRP A 70 9.32 1.84 1.34
CA TRP A 70 9.02 0.41 1.25
C TRP A 70 8.38 -0.06 2.56
N ASN A 71 7.30 -0.85 2.49
CA ASN A 71 6.72 -1.47 3.69
C ASN A 71 7.78 -2.27 4.46
N GLU A 72 7.64 -2.35 5.78
CA GLU A 72 8.56 -3.03 6.70
C GLU A 72 9.03 -4.43 6.26
N ASN A 73 8.22 -5.16 5.49
CA ASN A 73 8.52 -6.52 5.03
C ASN A 73 9.32 -6.59 3.73
N ILE A 74 9.67 -5.46 3.12
CA ILE A 74 10.50 -5.39 1.91
C ILE A 74 11.97 -5.23 2.31
N THR A 75 12.83 -6.12 1.81
CA THR A 75 14.28 -6.11 2.10
C THR A 75 15.11 -5.31 1.10
N ALA A 76 14.50 -4.81 0.03
CA ALA A 76 15.17 -3.99 -0.96
C ALA A 76 15.39 -2.57 -0.43
N GLU A 77 16.50 -1.96 -0.82
CA GLU A 77 16.75 -0.55 -0.59
C GLU A 77 15.97 0.31 -1.60
N LEU A 78 15.64 1.55 -1.22
CA LEU A 78 15.12 2.53 -2.17
C LEU A 78 16.20 2.90 -3.19
N PRO A 79 15.86 3.12 -4.48
CA PRO A 79 16.81 3.60 -5.48
C PRO A 79 17.36 4.98 -5.12
N SER A 80 18.65 5.25 -5.36
CA SER A 80 19.20 6.61 -5.15
C SER A 80 18.46 7.67 -5.99
N LEU A 81 18.40 8.89 -5.45
CA LEU A 81 17.82 10.06 -6.12
C LEU A 81 18.84 10.87 -6.94
N ASP A 82 20.10 10.45 -6.92
CA ASP A 82 21.23 11.10 -7.61
C ASP A 82 21.32 10.75 -9.11
#